data_AF-A0A0Q5FSK1-F1
#
_entry.id   AF-A0A0Q5FSK1-F1
#
_cell.length_a   1.000
_cell.length_b   1.000
_cell.length_c   1.000
_cell.angle_alpha   90.00
_cell.angle_beta   90.00
_cell.angle_gamma   90.00
#
_symmetry.space_group_name_H-M   'P 1'
#
loop_
_entity.id
_entity.type
_entity.pdbx_description
1 polymer ?
#
loop_
_entity_poly.entity_id
_entity_poly.type
_entity_poly.pdbx_seq_one_letter_code
_entity_poly.pdbx_strand_id
1 'polypeptide(L)'
;MNRNLDSTAAVLGLGSRALRLRLRELGILTQTGDLASKHVGQGYLFADPRSRWNQAIHTYTHYSVVMVTERGVAWLAKQLGISISTQGKDGTA
;
A
#
# COMPACT_ATOMS: atom_id res chain seq x y z
N MET A 1 10.18 -0.55 -8.36
CA MET A 1 9.73 0.80 -7.89
C MET A 1 8.68 0.67 -6.79
N ASN A 2 8.81 1.42 -5.68
CA ASN A 2 7.86 1.37 -4.56
C ASN A 2 6.59 2.15 -4.87
N ARG A 3 5.43 1.63 -4.49
CA ARG A 3 4.12 2.20 -4.81
C ARG A 3 3.28 2.35 -3.54
N ASN A 4 2.42 3.36 -3.49
CA ASN A 4 1.44 3.46 -2.41
C ASN A 4 0.33 2.40 -2.60
N LEU A 5 -0.53 2.25 -1.60
CA LEU A 5 -1.66 1.30 -1.68
C LEU A 5 -2.61 1.59 -2.84
N ASP A 6 -2.81 2.86 -3.23
CA ASP A 6 -3.75 3.22 -4.30
C ASP A 6 -3.21 2.78 -5.67
N SER A 7 -1.94 3.04 -5.95
CA SER A 7 -1.25 2.55 -7.14
C SER A 7 -1.10 1.03 -7.13
N THR A 8 -0.91 0.41 -5.96
CA THR A 8 -0.87 -1.05 -5.83
C THR A 8 -2.24 -1.66 -6.14
N ALA A 9 -3.33 -1.04 -5.69
CA ALA A 9 -4.68 -1.47 -6.01
C ALA A 9 -4.93 -1.45 -7.53
N ALA A 10 -4.50 -0.37 -8.21
CA ALA A 10 -4.60 -0.28 -9.67
C ALA A 10 -3.84 -1.41 -10.39
N VAL A 11 -2.62 -1.75 -9.92
CA VAL A 11 -1.84 -2.87 -10.47
C VAL A 11 -2.52 -4.22 -10.22
N LEU A 12 -3.18 -4.38 -9.08
CA LEU A 12 -3.92 -5.60 -8.74
C LEU A 12 -5.32 -5.66 -9.36
N GLY A 13 -5.73 -4.66 -10.15
CA GLY A 13 -7.09 -4.59 -10.71
C GLY A 13 -8.19 -4.38 -9.66
N LEU A 14 -7.83 -3.85 -8.49
CA LEU A 14 -8.74 -3.61 -7.37
C LEU A 14 -9.01 -2.12 -7.16
N GLY A 15 -10.19 -1.82 -6.60
CA GLY A 15 -10.44 -0.50 -6.03
C GLY A 15 -9.59 -0.28 -4.77
N SER A 16 -9.05 0.93 -4.58
CA SER A 16 -8.23 1.29 -3.41
C SER A 16 -8.91 0.98 -2.07
N ARG A 17 -10.21 1.29 -1.95
CA ARG A 17 -11.01 0.97 -0.77
C ARG A 17 -11.15 -0.53 -0.54
N ALA A 18 -11.37 -1.30 -1.60
CA ALA A 18 -11.49 -2.76 -1.53
C ALA A 18 -10.16 -3.39 -1.10
N LEU A 19 -9.03 -2.94 -1.67
CA LEU A 19 -7.70 -3.39 -1.24
C LEU A 19 -7.49 -3.12 0.25
N ARG A 20 -7.73 -1.89 0.72
CA ARG A 20 -7.55 -1.54 2.15
C ARG A 20 -8.43 -2.38 3.07
N LEU A 21 -9.67 -2.69 2.67
CA LEU A 21 -10.56 -3.56 3.44
C LEU A 21 -9.97 -4.97 3.54
N ARG A 22 -9.57 -5.57 2.41
CA ARG A 22 -8.93 -6.89 2.39
C ARG A 22 -7.65 -6.95 3.22
N LEU A 23 -6.82 -5.91 3.17
CA LEU A 23 -5.61 -5.84 3.98
C LEU A 23 -5.90 -5.77 5.48
N ARG A 24 -7.02 -5.17 5.89
CA ARG A 24 -7.49 -5.20 7.29
C ARG A 24 -8.04 -6.57 7.67
N GLU A 25 -8.80 -7.21 6.79
CA GLU A 25 -9.29 -8.59 7.00
C GLU A 25 -8.13 -9.59 7.18
N LEU A 26 -7.05 -9.44 6.41
CA LEU A 26 -5.82 -10.23 6.53
C LEU A 26 -4.95 -9.82 7.75
N GLY A 27 -5.32 -8.74 8.44
CA GLY A 27 -4.55 -8.16 9.54
C GLY A 27 -3.19 -7.62 9.12
N ILE A 28 -3.00 -7.28 7.84
CA ILE A 28 -1.81 -6.59 7.33
C ILE A 28 -1.83 -5.12 7.74
N LEU A 29 -3.02 -4.52 7.66
CA LEU A 29 -3.28 -3.19 8.20
C LEU A 29 -4.05 -3.28 9.51
N THR A 30 -3.79 -2.35 10.41
CA THR A 30 -4.61 -2.10 11.60
C THR A 30 -5.95 -1.49 11.20
N GLN A 31 -6.89 -1.42 12.16
CA GLN A 31 -8.17 -0.76 11.94
C GLN A 31 -8.02 0.74 11.60
N THR A 32 -6.98 1.39 12.15
CA THR A 32 -6.60 2.78 11.84
C THR A 32 -5.99 2.95 10.44
N GLY A 33 -5.58 1.86 9.78
CA GLY A 33 -4.95 1.89 8.45
C GLY A 33 -3.43 1.93 8.48
N ASP A 34 -2.82 1.75 9.65
CA ASP A 34 -1.37 1.65 9.81
C ASP A 34 -0.88 0.24 9.49
N LEU A 35 0.40 0.09 9.17
CA LEU A 35 1.01 -1.21 8.95
C LEU A 35 1.10 -1.97 10.28
N ALA A 36 0.56 -3.19 10.33
CA ALA A 36 0.63 -4.01 11.53
C ALA A 36 2.09 -4.39 11.83
N SER A 37 2.51 -4.26 13.10
CA SER A 37 3.91 -4.46 13.54
C SER A 37 4.51 -5.80 13.10
N LYS A 38 3.69 -6.85 12.99
CA LYS A 38 4.11 -8.19 12.51
C LYS A 38 4.64 -8.23 11.08
N HIS A 39 4.29 -7.24 10.25
CA HIS A 39 4.74 -7.13 8.86
C HIS A 39 5.84 -6.09 8.66
N VAL A 40 6.13 -5.28 9.68
CA VAL A 40 7.25 -4.33 9.65
C VAL A 40 8.56 -5.13 9.58
N GLY A 41 9.46 -4.72 8.68
CA GLY A 41 10.77 -5.36 8.51
C GLY A 41 10.79 -6.63 7.63
N GLN A 42 9.64 -7.13 7.17
CA GLN A 42 9.59 -8.28 6.26
C GLN A 42 10.00 -7.96 4.81
N GLY A 43 10.17 -6.68 4.47
CA GLY A 43 10.59 -6.22 3.14
C GLY A 43 9.47 -6.16 2.09
N TYR A 44 8.22 -6.45 2.45
CA TYR A 44 7.06 -6.37 1.56
C TYR A 44 6.34 -5.02 1.62
N LEU A 45 6.14 -4.50 2.83
CA LEU A 45 5.52 -3.20 3.08
C LEU A 45 6.36 -2.41 4.07
N PHE A 46 6.27 -1.09 3.98
CA PHE A 46 6.86 -0.19 4.96
C PHE A 46 5.98 1.03 5.17
N ALA A 47 6.08 1.63 6.35
CA ALA A 47 5.45 2.91 6.65
C ALA A 47 6.42 4.04 6.26
N ASP A 48 5.99 4.90 5.33
CA ASP A 48 6.70 6.10 4.92
C ASP A 48 6.20 7.28 5.77
N PRO A 49 6.99 7.77 6.75
CA PRO A 49 6.59 8.88 7.59
C PRO A 49 6.59 10.18 6.78
N ARG A 50 5.45 10.87 6.79
CA ARG A 50 5.23 12.13 6.10
C ARG A 50 4.79 13.19 7.07
N SER A 51 5.06 14.42 6.69
CA SER A 51 4.68 15.60 7.46
C SER A 51 4.04 16.60 6.50
N ARG A 52 2.93 17.20 6.91
CA ARG A 52 2.31 18.32 6.18
C ARG A 52 2.08 19.48 7.12
N TRP A 53 2.29 20.69 6.63
CA TRP A 53 1.85 21.88 7.36
C TRP A 53 0.32 21.87 7.46
N ASN A 54 -0.21 22.02 8.67
CA ASN A 54 -1.64 22.10 8.92
C ASN A 54 -1.99 23.50 9.40
N GLN A 55 -2.64 24.26 8.52
CA GLN A 55 -3.03 25.64 8.77
C GLN A 55 -4.04 25.77 9.91
N ALA A 56 -4.88 24.75 10.16
CA ALA A 56 -5.92 24.84 11.19
C ALA A 56 -5.36 24.83 12.62
N ILE A 57 -4.24 24.16 12.84
CA ILE A 57 -3.58 24.02 14.15
C ILE A 57 -2.22 24.73 14.18
N HIS A 58 -1.87 25.46 13.11
CA HIS A 58 -0.60 26.16 12.93
C HIS A 58 0.65 25.32 13.29
N THR A 59 0.63 24.03 12.98
CA THR A 59 1.76 23.12 13.21
C THR A 59 1.83 22.02 12.15
N TYR A 60 2.92 21.26 12.13
CA TYR A 60 3.05 20.08 11.27
C TYR A 60 2.21 18.92 11.80
N THR A 61 1.40 18.32 10.92
CA THR A 61 0.76 17.05 11.17
C THR A 61 1.60 15.93 10.57
N HIS A 62 1.98 14.99 11.42
CA HIS A 62 2.75 13.80 11.04
C HIS A 62 1.80 12.63 10.77
N TYR A 63 2.02 11.91 9.67
CA TYR A 63 1.23 10.75 9.29
C TYR A 63 2.09 9.75 8.52
N SER A 64 1.77 8.47 8.61
CA SER A 64 2.46 7.42 7.85
C SER A 64 1.65 6.99 6.65
N VAL A 65 2.29 6.87 5.49
CA VAL A 65 1.70 6.22 4.31
C VAL A 65 2.26 4.82 4.18
N VAL A 66 1.39 3.82 4.09
CA VAL A 66 1.85 2.46 3.81
C VAL A 66 2.24 2.34 2.34
N MET A 67 3.50 2.00 2.12
CA MET A 67 4.09 1.76 0.82
C MET A 67 4.33 0.26 0.63
N VAL A 68 4.23 -0.18 -0.60
CA VAL A 68 4.43 -1.56 -1.02
C VAL A 68 5.67 -1.63 -1.89
N THR A 69 6.59 -2.53 -1.55
CA THR A 69 7.76 -2.81 -2.37
C THR A 69 7.35 -3.62 -3.59
N GLU A 70 8.21 -3.69 -4.59
CA GLU A 70 7.95 -4.51 -5.78
C GLU A 70 7.72 -5.99 -5.45
N ARG A 71 8.49 -6.53 -4.50
CA ARG A 71 8.29 -7.87 -3.94
C ARG A 71 6.98 -7.97 -3.16
N GLY A 72 6.58 -6.90 -2.48
CA GLY A 72 5.32 -6.80 -1.76
C GLY A 72 4.11 -6.90 -2.67
N VAL A 73 4.16 -6.40 -3.91
CA VAL A 73 3.05 -6.51 -4.87
C VAL A 73 2.79 -7.97 -5.23
N ALA A 74 3.84 -8.72 -5.57
CA ALA A 74 3.73 -10.14 -5.87
C ALA A 74 3.24 -10.95 -4.66
N TRP A 75 3.74 -10.61 -3.47
CA TRP A 75 3.29 -11.23 -2.22
C TRP A 75 1.80 -10.96 -1.95
N LEU A 76 1.35 -9.71 -2.09
CA LEU A 76 -0.06 -9.33 -1.92
C LEU A 76 -0.98 -10.03 -2.91
N ALA A 77 -0.57 -10.12 -4.18
CA ALA A 77 -1.33 -10.84 -5.19
C ALA A 77 -1.54 -12.31 -4.80
N LYS A 78 -0.50 -12.97 -4.29
CA LYS A 78 -0.59 -14.35 -3.78
C LYS A 78 -1.55 -14.46 -2.59
N GLN A 79 -1.49 -13.53 -1.64
CA GLN A 79 -2.40 -13.52 -0.48
C GLN A 79 -3.87 -13.29 -0.87
N LEU A 80 -4.09 -12.50 -1.93
CA LEU A 80 -5.43 -12.16 -2.42
C LEU A 80 -5.97 -13.16 -3.46
N GLY A 81 -5.16 -14.15 -3.88
CA GLY A 81 -5.51 -15.08 -4.95
C GLY A 81 -5.67 -14.41 -6.31
N ILE A 82 -5.02 -13.27 -6.52
CA ILE A 82 -5.12 -12.50 -7.77
C ILE A 82 -3.95 -12.86 -8.67
N SER A 83 -4.24 -13.28 -9.89
CA SER A 83 -3.24 -13.35 -10.95
C SER A 83 -2.90 -11.93 -11.38
N ILE A 84 -1.67 -11.46 -11.09
CA ILE A 84 -1.18 -10.21 -11.66
C ILE A 84 -1.09 -10.43 -13.17
N SER A 85 -2.06 -9.93 -13.93
CA SER A 85 -1.82 -9.74 -15.34
C SER A 85 -0.82 -8.60 -15.43
N THR A 86 0.44 -8.95 -15.69
CA THR A 86 1.34 -8.02 -16.36
C THR A 86 0.75 -7.81 -17.75
N GLN A 87 -0.33 -7.03 -17.86
CA GLN A 87 -0.52 -6.26 -19.07
C GLN A 87 0.62 -5.26 -19.06
N GLY A 88 1.76 -5.71 -19.58
CA GLY A 88 2.81 -4.85 -20.05
C GLY A 88 2.12 -3.87 -20.97
N LYS A 89 1.99 -2.63 -20.50
CA LYS A 89 2.08 -1.52 -21.42
C LYS A 89 3.57 -1.47 -21.78
N ASP A 90 3.95 -2.36 -22.70
CA ASP A 90 5.13 -2.17 -23.51
C ASP A 90 5.12 -0.72 -23.98
N GLY A 91 6.29 -0.11 -23.92
CA GLY A 91 6.52 1.17 -24.57
C GLY A 91 6.06 1.07 -26.02
N THR A 92 5.12 1.93 -26.38
CA THR A 92 4.77 2.29 -27.76
C THR A 92 4.24 3.71 -27.63
N ALA A 93 4.77 4.74 -28.28
CA ALA A 93 5.70 4.86 -29.39
C ALA A 93 6.53 6.14 -29.24
#